data_AF-A0A930NP04-F1
#
_entry.id   AF-A0A930NP04-F1
#
_cell.length_a   1.000
_cell.length_b   1.000
_cell.length_c   1.000
_cell.angle_alpha   90.00
_cell.angle_beta   90.00
_cell.angle_gamma   90.00
#
_symmetry.space_group_name_H-M   'P 1'
#
loop_
_entity.id
_entity.type
_entity.pdbx_description
1 polymer ?
#
loop_
_entity_poly.entity_id
_entity_poly.type
_entity_poly.pdbx_seq_one_letter_code
_entity_poly.pdbx_strand_id
1 'polypeptide(L)'
;KTILSLIKDKKVIRYTQATEENVADADVLIIDCFGLLSSIYHYGDVAYVGGGFGVGIHNVLEAAVWDMPVLFGPNNKHFAEAQGLLRDGGGFEVFDFESFSLLMNHFAEDEEYRSACGSLAGTYVESLAGATNKVLSNVKL
;
A
#
# COMPACT_ATOMS: atom_id res chain seq x y z
N LYS A 1 9.58 20.88 7.16
CA LYS A 1 9.43 20.99 5.68
C LYS A 1 8.02 20.54 5.33
N THR A 2 7.30 21.25 4.46
CA THR A 2 5.97 20.82 4.00
C THR A 2 6.12 19.78 2.90
N ILE A 3 5.18 18.85 2.76
CA ILE A 3 5.21 17.84 1.68
C ILE A 3 5.25 18.47 0.28
N LEU A 4 4.56 19.60 0.11
CA LEU A 4 4.57 20.38 -1.13
C LEU A 4 5.98 20.84 -1.53
N SER A 5 6.86 21.13 -0.57
CA SER A 5 8.24 21.55 -0.89
C SER A 5 9.12 20.42 -1.44
N LEU A 6 8.68 19.17 -1.28
CA LEU A 6 9.38 17.97 -1.76
C LEU A 6 8.93 17.57 -3.18
N ILE A 7 7.73 17.97 -3.58
CA ILE A 7 7.14 17.65 -4.89
C ILE A 7 7.42 18.83 -5.83
N LYS A 8 8.43 18.68 -6.69
CA LYS A 8 8.82 19.69 -7.68
C LYS A 8 8.37 19.25 -9.07
N ASP A 9 8.08 20.23 -9.93
CA ASP A 9 7.80 20.03 -11.35
C ASP A 9 6.60 19.11 -11.64
N LYS A 10 5.63 19.08 -10.73
CA LYS A 10 4.40 18.28 -10.82
C LYS A 10 3.18 19.15 -10.52
N LYS A 11 2.07 18.89 -11.22
CA LYS A 11 0.78 19.52 -10.90
C LYS A 11 0.17 18.81 -9.69
N VAL A 12 0.11 19.53 -8.57
CA VAL A 12 -0.35 18.98 -7.28
C VAL A 12 -1.68 19.60 -6.89
N ILE A 13 -2.63 18.77 -6.49
CA ILE A 13 -3.96 19.20 -6.03
C ILE A 13 -4.22 18.60 -4.65
N ARG A 14 -4.91 19.34 -3.78
CA ARG A 14 -5.41 18.81 -2.51
C ARG A 14 -6.83 18.30 -2.68
N TYR A 15 -7.16 17.19 -2.02
CA TYR A 15 -8.49 16.59 -2.10
C TYR A 15 -9.60 17.59 -1.74
N THR A 16 -9.41 18.40 -0.71
CA THR A 16 -10.39 19.46 -0.33
C THR A 16 -10.60 20.56 -1.38
N GLN A 17 -9.75 20.62 -2.41
CA GLN A 17 -9.78 21.60 -3.50
C GLN A 17 -9.97 20.93 -4.87
N ALA A 18 -10.18 19.62 -4.89
CA ALA A 18 -10.31 18.83 -6.10
C ALA A 18 -11.65 19.12 -6.79
N THR A 19 -11.59 19.27 -8.10
CA THR A 19 -12.73 19.26 -9.02
C THR A 19 -12.45 18.21 -10.09
N GLU A 20 -13.48 17.69 -10.76
CA GLU A 20 -13.29 16.70 -11.83
C GLU A 20 -12.34 17.23 -12.93
N GLU A 21 -12.49 18.50 -13.29
CA GLU A 21 -11.65 19.16 -14.30
C GLU A 21 -10.18 19.27 -13.88
N ASN A 22 -9.90 19.67 -12.63
CA ASN A 22 -8.53 19.90 -12.21
C ASN A 22 -7.79 18.59 -11.89
N VAL A 23 -8.49 17.57 -11.38
CA VAL A 23 -7.90 16.26 -11.05
C VAL A 23 -7.48 15.51 -12.31
N ALA A 24 -8.24 15.63 -13.40
CA ALA A 24 -7.91 14.97 -14.67
C ALA A 24 -6.52 15.37 -15.21
N ASP A 25 -6.08 16.58 -14.88
CA ASP A 25 -4.79 17.16 -15.31
C ASP A 25 -3.69 17.06 -14.24
N ALA A 26 -3.96 16.48 -13.07
CA ALA A 26 -3.04 16.46 -11.93
C ALA A 26 -2.10 15.24 -11.98
N ASP A 27 -0.83 15.44 -11.60
CA ASP A 27 0.12 14.35 -11.39
C ASP A 27 0.01 13.76 -9.98
N VAL A 28 -0.34 14.59 -8.99
CA VAL A 28 -0.34 14.23 -7.57
C VAL A 28 -1.58 14.77 -6.87
N LEU A 29 -2.35 13.87 -6.27
CA LEU A 29 -3.46 14.21 -5.38
C LEU A 29 -3.03 14.02 -3.92
N ILE A 30 -3.04 15.10 -3.13
CA ILE A 30 -2.76 15.08 -1.69
C ILE A 30 -4.08 14.95 -0.95
N ILE A 31 -4.20 13.90 -0.14
CA ILE A 31 -5.35 13.69 0.73
C ILE A 31 -5.11 14.41 2.06
N ASP A 32 -5.85 15.49 2.28
CA ASP A 32 -5.73 16.37 3.44
C ASP A 32 -6.90 16.24 4.43
N CYS A 33 -7.55 15.07 4.44
CA CYS A 33 -8.64 14.71 5.34
C CYS A 33 -8.47 13.28 5.89
N PHE A 34 -9.17 12.97 6.98
CA PHE A 34 -9.10 11.67 7.65
C PHE A 34 -10.22 10.72 7.17
N GLY A 35 -9.97 9.41 7.28
CA GLY A 35 -10.99 8.37 7.07
C GLY A 35 -11.16 7.88 5.64
N LEU A 36 -10.40 8.40 4.68
CA LEU A 36 -10.52 8.01 3.26
C LEU A 36 -9.54 6.91 2.82
N LEU A 37 -8.52 6.59 3.63
CA LEU A 37 -7.39 5.75 3.19
C LEU A 37 -7.82 4.40 2.62
N SER A 38 -8.71 3.70 3.33
CA SER A 38 -9.24 2.41 2.89
C SER A 38 -9.95 2.49 1.54
N SER A 39 -10.74 3.54 1.30
CA SER A 39 -11.41 3.78 0.02
C SER A 39 -10.46 4.17 -1.10
N ILE A 40 -9.33 4.81 -0.78
CA ILE A 40 -8.33 5.23 -1.77
C ILE A 40 -7.55 4.03 -2.29
N TYR A 41 -7.23 3.07 -1.43
CA TYR A 41 -6.56 1.85 -1.88
C TYR A 41 -7.35 1.12 -2.96
N HIS A 42 -8.68 1.17 -2.97
CA HIS A 42 -9.46 0.58 -4.05
C HIS A 42 -9.06 1.06 -5.47
N TYR A 43 -8.49 2.27 -5.58
CA TYR A 43 -8.12 2.88 -6.86
C TYR A 43 -6.61 2.82 -7.16
N GLY A 44 -5.81 2.15 -6.33
CA GLY A 44 -4.36 2.06 -6.50
C GLY A 44 -3.91 0.81 -7.24
N ASP A 45 -2.86 0.94 -8.04
CA ASP A 45 -2.19 -0.20 -8.68
C ASP A 45 -1.06 -0.80 -7.82
N VAL A 46 -0.46 0.05 -6.98
CA VAL A 46 0.68 -0.28 -6.11
C VAL A 46 0.58 0.61 -4.88
N ALA A 47 0.78 0.05 -3.68
CA ALA A 47 0.83 0.82 -2.45
C ALA A 47 2.26 0.88 -1.90
N TYR A 48 2.70 2.07 -1.50
CA TYR A 48 3.84 2.22 -0.58
C TYR A 48 3.32 2.57 0.81
N VAL A 49 3.54 1.69 1.78
CA VAL A 49 3.13 1.89 3.18
C VAL A 49 4.27 2.51 3.98
N GLY A 50 3.99 3.69 4.53
CA GLY A 50 4.95 4.51 5.25
C GLY A 50 5.45 3.94 6.58
N GLY A 51 6.39 4.67 7.18
CA GLY A 51 6.97 4.35 8.49
C GLY A 51 8.23 3.47 8.43
N GLY A 52 8.36 2.60 7.42
CA GLY A 52 9.44 1.60 7.35
C GLY A 52 10.88 2.14 7.29
N PHE A 53 11.09 3.45 7.11
CA PHE A 53 12.40 4.10 7.25
C PHE A 53 12.63 4.78 8.62
N GLY A 54 11.62 4.77 9.48
CA GLY A 54 11.63 5.32 10.83
C GLY A 54 11.56 4.21 11.87
N VAL A 55 10.57 4.26 12.77
CA VAL A 55 10.49 3.34 13.92
C VAL A 55 9.80 2.00 13.63
N GLY A 56 9.20 1.84 12.45
CA GLY A 56 8.39 0.66 12.10
C GLY A 56 7.38 0.98 11.00
N ILE A 57 6.63 -0.01 10.51
CA ILE A 57 5.65 0.19 9.42
C ILE A 57 4.23 0.46 9.93
N HIS A 58 3.41 1.07 9.08
CA HIS A 58 1.95 1.13 9.26
C HIS A 58 1.26 -0.15 8.75
N ASN A 59 -0.07 -0.17 8.81
CA ASN A 59 -0.89 -1.34 8.49
C ASN A 59 -0.85 -1.68 6.99
N VAL A 60 -0.13 -2.74 6.64
CA VAL A 60 0.02 -3.22 5.26
C VAL A 60 -1.21 -4.00 4.75
N LEU A 61 -2.05 -4.52 5.64
CA LEU A 61 -3.23 -5.29 5.25
C LEU A 61 -4.34 -4.42 4.65
N GLU A 62 -4.39 -3.14 5.03
CA GLU A 62 -5.36 -2.18 4.46
C GLU A 62 -5.16 -1.95 2.96
N ALA A 63 -3.93 -2.08 2.47
CA ALA A 63 -3.62 -2.04 1.04
C ALA A 63 -3.79 -3.41 0.40
N ALA A 64 -3.23 -4.46 1.01
CA ALA A 64 -3.19 -5.81 0.44
C ALA A 64 -4.58 -6.41 0.18
N VAL A 65 -5.61 -6.01 0.96
CA VAL A 65 -7.00 -6.48 0.76
C VAL A 65 -7.61 -6.04 -0.58
N TRP A 66 -6.99 -5.08 -1.26
CA TRP A 66 -7.41 -4.58 -2.57
C TRP A 66 -6.59 -5.14 -3.73
N ASP A 67 -6.01 -6.34 -3.55
CA ASP A 67 -5.29 -7.08 -4.61
C ASP A 67 -4.15 -6.29 -5.29
N MET A 68 -3.36 -5.56 -4.49
CA MET A 68 -2.21 -4.80 -5.00
C MET A 68 -0.91 -5.14 -4.28
N PRO A 69 0.24 -5.09 -4.98
CA PRO A 69 1.55 -5.23 -4.35
C PRO A 69 1.80 -4.11 -3.35
N VAL A 70 2.36 -4.47 -2.20
CA VAL A 70 2.61 -3.54 -1.08
C VAL A 70 4.09 -3.40 -0.81
N LEU A 71 4.62 -2.19 -1.05
CA LEU A 71 6.00 -1.82 -0.76
C LEU A 71 6.09 -1.22 0.65
N PHE A 72 7.19 -1.47 1.35
CA PHE A 72 7.50 -0.86 2.64
C PHE A 72 9.02 -0.79 2.89
N GLY A 73 9.42 0.12 3.79
CA GLY A 73 10.83 0.29 4.16
C GLY A 73 11.39 -0.86 5.02
N PRO A 74 12.70 -0.86 5.30
CA PRO A 74 13.42 -2.01 5.86
C PRO A 74 13.12 -2.31 7.34
N ASN A 75 12.50 -1.36 8.06
CA ASN A 75 12.15 -1.54 9.47
C ASN A 75 10.79 -2.24 9.62
N ASN A 76 10.66 -3.44 9.03
CA ASN A 76 9.42 -4.25 9.01
C ASN A 76 9.55 -5.60 9.74
N LYS A 77 10.73 -5.97 10.24
CA LYS A 77 11.04 -7.31 10.78
C LYS A 77 10.18 -7.76 11.96
N HIS A 78 9.62 -6.82 12.71
CA HIS A 78 8.76 -7.10 13.87
C HIS A 78 7.27 -7.20 13.52
N PHE A 79 6.91 -7.08 12.24
CA PHE A 79 5.53 -7.04 11.77
C PHE A 79 5.22 -8.32 11.00
N ALA A 80 4.44 -9.21 11.63
CA ALA A 80 4.15 -10.53 11.09
C ALA A 80 3.44 -10.46 9.73
N GLU A 81 2.60 -9.45 9.54
CA GLU A 81 1.85 -9.17 8.32
C GLU A 81 2.78 -8.86 7.15
N ALA A 82 3.79 -8.00 7.38
CA ALA A 82 4.78 -7.68 6.35
C ALA A 82 5.68 -8.88 6.03
N GLN A 83 6.08 -9.66 7.05
CA GLN A 83 6.84 -10.90 6.80
C GLN A 83 6.02 -11.92 6.01
N GLY A 84 4.71 -11.99 6.27
CA GLY A 84 3.80 -12.85 5.52
C GLY A 84 3.68 -12.44 4.07
N LEU A 85 3.45 -11.14 3.81
CA LEU A 85 3.40 -10.59 2.46
C LEU A 85 4.71 -10.80 1.69
N LEU A 86 5.88 -10.60 2.33
CA LEU A 86 7.19 -10.87 1.72
C LEU A 86 7.34 -12.33 1.31
N ARG A 87 6.96 -13.25 2.20
CA ARG A 87 7.07 -14.70 1.96
C ARG A 87 6.16 -15.14 0.80
N ASP A 88 4.96 -14.57 0.72
CA ASP A 88 3.94 -14.99 -0.23
C ASP A 88 4.03 -14.24 -1.57
N GLY A 89 4.95 -13.26 -1.69
CA GLY A 89 5.22 -12.54 -2.94
C GLY A 89 4.31 -11.34 -3.22
N GLY A 90 3.48 -10.95 -2.24
CA GLY A 90 2.63 -9.76 -2.32
C GLY A 90 3.24 -8.50 -1.67
N GLY A 91 4.31 -8.66 -0.89
CA GLY A 91 5.02 -7.59 -0.20
C GLY A 91 6.45 -7.41 -0.68
N PHE A 92 6.95 -6.17 -0.66
CA PHE A 92 8.26 -5.82 -1.20
C PHE A 92 9.01 -4.86 -0.27
N GLU A 93 10.24 -5.20 0.08
CA GLU A 93 11.11 -4.37 0.91
C GLU A 93 11.93 -3.40 0.03
N VAL A 94 11.90 -2.12 0.39
CA VAL A 94 12.63 -1.05 -0.28
C VAL A 94 13.67 -0.49 0.68
N PHE A 95 14.92 -0.36 0.25
CA PHE A 95 16.02 0.10 1.11
C PHE A 95 16.46 1.54 0.79
N ASP A 96 16.23 1.97 -0.44
CA ASP A 96 16.72 3.23 -0.98
C ASP A 96 15.96 3.60 -2.26
N PHE A 97 16.37 4.70 -2.88
CA PHE A 97 15.79 5.17 -4.13
C PHE A 97 16.00 4.20 -5.30
N GLU A 98 17.15 3.53 -5.38
CA GLU A 98 17.46 2.61 -6.49
C GLU A 98 16.56 1.37 -6.44
N SER A 99 16.45 0.73 -5.26
CA SER A 99 15.54 -0.39 -5.05
C SER A 99 14.08 -0.01 -5.29
N PHE A 100 13.67 1.20 -4.86
CA PHE A 100 12.34 1.72 -5.16
C PHE A 100 12.12 1.88 -6.66
N SER A 101 13.05 2.52 -7.36
CA SER A 101 12.91 2.82 -8.79
C SER A 101 12.86 1.54 -9.62
N LEU A 102 13.68 0.54 -9.29
CA LEU A 102 13.67 -0.74 -9.98
C LEU A 102 12.32 -1.45 -9.85
N LEU A 103 11.77 -1.53 -8.63
CA LEU A 103 10.47 -2.15 -8.38
C LEU A 103 9.33 -1.39 -9.08
N MET A 104 9.30 -0.07 -8.95
CA MET A 104 8.24 0.75 -9.56
C MET A 104 8.29 0.71 -11.09
N ASN A 105 9.48 0.73 -11.70
CA ASN A 105 9.62 0.59 -13.15
C ASN A 105 9.13 -0.78 -13.60
N HIS A 106 9.48 -1.85 -12.89
CA HIS A 106 9.01 -3.19 -13.23
C HIS A 106 7.48 -3.30 -13.12
N PHE A 107 6.88 -2.77 -12.05
CA PHE A 107 5.42 -2.74 -11.94
C PHE A 107 4.74 -1.87 -12.99
N ALA A 108 5.40 -0.82 -13.48
CA ALA A 108 4.86 0.05 -14.53
C ALA A 108 4.92 -0.60 -15.92
N GLU A 109 5.97 -1.38 -16.18
CA GLU A 109 6.22 -2.01 -17.48
C GLU A 109 5.55 -3.39 -17.63
N ASP A 110 5.41 -4.14 -16.54
CA ASP A 110 4.85 -5.49 -16.53
C ASP A 110 3.56 -5.56 -15.68
N GLU A 111 2.44 -5.36 -16.37
CA GLU A 111 1.10 -5.44 -15.77
C GLU A 111 0.74 -6.85 -15.28
N GLU A 112 1.19 -7.89 -15.96
CA GLU A 112 0.91 -9.28 -15.57
C GLU A 112 1.62 -9.61 -14.26
N TYR A 113 2.91 -9.23 -14.15
CA TYR A 113 3.66 -9.34 -12.92
C TYR A 113 3.02 -8.53 -11.78
N ARG A 114 2.65 -7.26 -12.03
CA ARG A 114 1.98 -6.42 -11.04
C ARG A 114 0.68 -7.06 -10.53
N SER A 115 -0.16 -7.54 -11.43
CA SER A 115 -1.44 -8.19 -11.10
C SER A 115 -1.23 -9.50 -10.34
N ALA A 116 -0.25 -10.32 -10.74
CA ALA A 116 0.08 -11.56 -10.04
C ALA A 116 0.54 -11.29 -8.61
N CYS A 117 1.44 -10.33 -8.39
CA CYS A 117 1.87 -9.93 -7.06
C CYS A 117 0.72 -9.35 -6.22
N GLY A 118 -0.17 -8.58 -6.84
CA GLY A 118 -1.37 -8.07 -6.19
C GLY A 118 -2.31 -9.17 -5.72
N SER A 119 -2.59 -10.16 -6.57
CA SER A 119 -3.42 -11.32 -6.22
C SER A 119 -2.80 -12.15 -5.09
N LEU A 120 -1.47 -12.28 -5.05
CA LEU A 120 -0.77 -12.93 -3.94
C LEU A 120 -0.94 -12.15 -2.62
N ALA A 121 -0.93 -10.82 -2.67
CA ALA A 121 -1.19 -9.98 -1.51
C ALA A 121 -2.62 -10.18 -0.98
N GLY A 122 -3.62 -10.15 -1.85
CA GLY A 122 -5.02 -10.39 -1.48
C GLY A 122 -5.25 -11.79 -0.93
N THR A 123 -4.71 -12.81 -1.60
CA THR A 123 -4.78 -14.22 -1.15
C THR A 123 -4.18 -14.39 0.24
N TYR A 124 -3.07 -13.72 0.54
CA TYR A 124 -2.50 -13.74 1.89
C TYR A 124 -3.49 -13.17 2.92
N VAL A 125 -4.13 -12.02 2.64
CA VAL A 125 -5.14 -11.45 3.55
C VAL A 125 -6.32 -12.39 3.74
N GLU A 126 -6.83 -12.98 2.65
CA GLU A 126 -7.93 -13.95 2.70
C GLU A 126 -7.57 -15.18 3.55
N SER A 127 -6.33 -15.65 3.48
CA SER A 127 -5.84 -16.79 4.26
C SER A 127 -5.90 -16.55 5.78
N LEU A 128 -5.85 -15.29 6.20
CA LEU A 128 -5.94 -14.89 7.61
C LEU A 128 -7.39 -14.78 8.11
N ALA A 129 -8.38 -14.85 7.22
CA ALA A 129 -9.78 -14.73 7.57
C ALA A 129 -10.31 -15.91 8.45
N GLY A 130 -11.51 -15.73 8.99
CA GLY A 130 -12.20 -16.77 9.78
C GLY A 130 -11.83 -16.81 11.27
N ALA A 131 -11.08 -15.83 11.78
CA ALA A 131 -10.73 -15.71 13.20
C ALA A 131 -11.96 -15.74 14.13
N THR A 132 -13.03 -15.01 13.78
CA THR A 132 -14.28 -14.99 14.53
C THR A 132 -14.87 -16.38 14.72
N ASN A 133 -14.95 -17.17 13.64
CA ASN A 133 -15.48 -18.53 13.69
C ASN A 133 -14.60 -19.45 14.55
N LYS A 134 -13.27 -19.33 14.42
CA LYS A 134 -12.29 -20.10 15.22
C LYS A 134 -12.41 -19.79 16.73
N VAL A 135 -12.66 -18.53 17.09
CA VAL A 135 -12.84 -18.14 18.49
C VAL A 135 -14.18 -18.65 19.02
N LEU A 136 -15.28 -18.39 18.30
CA LEU A 136 -16.62 -18.79 18.73
C LEU A 136 -16.77 -20.30 18.87
N SER A 137 -16.13 -21.11 18.01
CA SER A 137 -16.15 -22.57 18.14
C SER A 137 -15.51 -23.10 19.43
N ASN A 138 -14.66 -22.30 20.08
CA ASN A 138 -14.00 -22.67 21.34
C ASN A 138 -14.70 -22.10 22.58
N VAL A 139 -15.68 -21.21 22.42
CA VAL A 139 -16.51 -20.71 23.51
C VAL A 139 -17.70 -21.66 23.69
N LYS A 140 -17.63 -22.53 24.70
CA LYS A 140 -18.79 -23.32 25.14
C LYS A 140 -19.67 -22.44 26.04
N LEU A 141 -20.93 -22.28 25.67
CA LEU A 141 -21.97 -21.71 26.54
C LEU A 141 -22.33 -22.68 27.67
#